data_AF-A0A7J9Y157-F1
#
_entry.id   AF-A0A7J9Y157-F1
#
_cell.length_a   1.000
_cell.length_b   1.000
_cell.length_c   1.000
_cell.angle_alpha   90.00
_cell.angle_beta   90.00
_cell.angle_gamma   90.00
#
_symmetry.space_group_name_H-M   'P 1'
#
loop_
_entity.id
_entity.type
_entity.pdbx_description
1 polymer ?
#
loop_
_entity_poly.entity_id
_entity_poly.type
_entity_poly.pdbx_seq_one_letter_code
_entity_poly.pdbx_strand_id
1 'polypeptide(L)'
;MPLRTVLWRAAVTNLFNPKIVLFYVAFLPQFVVPARGNAAPQFFILGAVFVVIGLLADAAIAVLGGRVGEWLMKRRRAETILNRIAGAVFVGLAIRLLAP
;
A
#
# COMPACT_ATOMS: atom_id res chain seq x y z
N MET A 1 -11.51 10.15 16.43
CA MET A 1 -10.88 8.99 17.11
C MET A 1 -9.50 9.41 17.61
N PRO A 2 -9.03 8.93 18.77
CA PRO A 2 -7.69 9.28 19.24
C PRO A 2 -6.62 8.61 18.36
N LEU A 3 -5.53 9.34 18.07
CA LEU A 3 -4.45 8.91 17.14
C LEU A 3 -3.91 7.52 17.49
N ARG A 4 -3.74 7.25 18.79
CA ARG A 4 -3.29 5.94 19.30
C ARG A 4 -4.14 4.77 18.80
N THR A 5 -5.45 4.95 18.71
CA THR A 5 -6.38 3.89 18.28
C THR A 5 -6.29 3.67 16.77
N VAL A 6 -6.09 4.75 16.00
CA VAL A 6 -5.88 4.65 14.55
C VAL A 6 -4.58 3.93 14.25
N LEU A 7 -3.49 4.31 14.90
CA LEU A 7 -2.18 3.65 14.75
C LEU A 7 -2.24 2.18 15.14
N TRP A 8 -2.90 1.85 16.25
CA TRP A 8 -3.02 0.47 16.70
C TRP A 8 -3.84 -0.38 15.73
N ARG A 9 -4.98 0.13 15.26
CA ARG A 9 -5.78 -0.56 14.23
C ARG A 9 -4.98 -0.77 12.95
N ALA A 10 -4.28 0.27 12.47
CA ALA A 10 -3.45 0.17 11.28
C ALA A 10 -2.32 -0.86 11.44
N ALA A 11 -1.67 -0.91 12.61
CA ALA A 11 -0.63 -1.89 12.91
C ALA A 11 -1.19 -3.32 12.92
N VAL A 12 -2.30 -3.55 13.62
CA VAL A 12 -2.97 -4.86 13.67
C VAL A 12 -3.41 -5.28 12.27
N THR A 13 -4.12 -4.44 11.52
CA THR A 13 -4.58 -4.78 10.17
C THR A 13 -3.42 -5.09 9.23
N ASN A 14 -2.30 -4.35 9.30
CA ASN A 14 -1.12 -4.65 8.49
C ASN A 14 -0.44 -5.95 8.91
N LEU A 15 -0.34 -6.24 10.21
CA LEU A 15 0.31 -7.46 10.70
C LEU A 15 -0.47 -8.71 10.31
N PHE A 16 -1.80 -8.63 10.33
CA PHE A 16 -2.70 -9.71 9.89
C PHE A 16 -2.92 -9.74 8.37
N ASN A 17 -2.29 -8.84 7.60
CA ASN A 17 -2.38 -8.86 6.14
C ASN A 17 -1.37 -9.87 5.58
N PRO A 18 -1.81 -11.08 5.14
CA PRO A 18 -0.89 -12.12 4.70
C PRO A 18 -0.07 -11.71 3.48
N LYS A 19 -0.57 -10.75 2.68
CA LYS A 19 0.14 -10.24 1.50
C LYS A 19 1.47 -9.58 1.88
N ILE A 20 1.48 -8.80 2.96
CA ILE A 20 2.68 -8.09 3.42
C ILE A 20 3.71 -9.09 3.94
N VAL A 21 3.26 -10.06 4.74
CA VAL A 21 4.13 -11.12 5.28
C VAL A 21 4.72 -11.95 4.15
N LEU A 22 3.90 -12.40 3.20
CA LEU A 22 4.35 -13.16 2.03
C LEU A 22 5.35 -12.38 1.19
N PHE A 23 5.12 -11.08 0.98
CA PHE A 23 6.07 -10.22 0.28
C PHE A 23 7.41 -10.19 1.01
N TYR A 24 7.43 -9.92 2.31
CA TYR A 24 8.69 -9.84 3.05
C TYR A 24 9.43 -11.19 3.10
N VAL A 25 8.73 -12.30 3.34
CA VAL A 25 9.35 -13.64 3.34
C VAL A 25 9.89 -14.01 1.96
N ALA A 26 9.20 -13.63 0.88
CA ALA A 26 9.65 -13.94 -0.48
C ALA A 26 10.85 -13.08 -0.91
N PHE A 27 10.87 -11.79 -0.54
CA PHE A 27 11.83 -10.83 -1.08
C PHE A 27 12.99 -10.48 -0.14
N LEU A 28 12.77 -10.24 1.17
CA LEU A 28 13.86 -9.80 2.06
C LEU A 28 15.03 -10.78 2.15
N PRO A 29 14.83 -12.11 2.28
CA PRO A 29 15.94 -13.05 2.39
C PRO A 29 16.90 -13.01 1.20
N GLN A 30 16.42 -12.62 0.01
CA GLN A 30 17.23 -12.51 -1.19
C GLN A 30 18.29 -11.39 -1.11
N PHE A 31 18.11 -10.43 -0.20
CA PHE A 31 19.04 -9.31 0.03
C PHE A 31 19.96 -9.52 1.24
N VAL A 32 19.75 -10.58 2.02
CA VAL A 32 20.61 -10.93 3.16
C VAL A 32 21.83 -11.69 2.66
N VAL A 33 23.02 -11.30 3.12
CA VAL A 33 24.28 -11.95 2.75
C VAL A 33 24.80 -12.73 3.96
N PRO A 34 24.71 -14.07 3.97
CA PRO A 34 25.14 -14.90 5.11
C PRO A 34 26.62 -14.71 5.46
N ALA A 35 27.46 -14.46 4.47
CA ALA A 35 28.90 -14.25 4.65
C ALA A 35 29.25 -12.94 5.40
N ARG A 36 28.30 -12.00 5.55
CA ARG A 36 28.52 -10.71 6.22
C ARG A 36 28.13 -10.71 7.70
N GLY A 37 27.90 -11.87 8.30
CA GLY A 37 27.58 -12.03 9.71
C GLY A 37 26.10 -12.32 9.96
N ASN A 38 25.63 -12.04 11.17
CA ASN A 38 24.28 -12.42 11.61
C ASN A 38 23.19 -11.80 10.69
N ALA A 39 22.21 -12.62 10.30
CA ALA A 39 21.11 -12.22 9.43
C ALA A 39 20.10 -11.29 10.13
N ALA A 40 19.91 -11.43 11.44
CA ALA A 40 18.92 -10.65 12.19
C ALA A 40 19.08 -9.11 12.02
N PRO A 41 20.26 -8.50 12.26
CA PRO A 41 20.44 -7.06 12.03
C PRO A 41 20.27 -6.66 10.56
N GLN A 42 20.64 -7.52 9.61
CA GLN A 42 20.44 -7.26 8.18
C GLN A 42 18.94 -7.17 7.86
N PHE A 43 18.12 -8.10 8.36
CA PHE A 43 16.67 -8.05 8.21
C PHE A 43 16.05 -6.78 8.81
N PHE A 44 16.48 -6.37 10.01
CA PHE A 44 16.00 -5.13 10.63
C PHE A 44 16.34 -3.89 9.80
N ILE A 45 17.57 -3.78 9.30
CA ILE A 45 18.00 -2.65 8.47
C ILE A 45 17.23 -2.64 7.15
N LEU A 46 17.14 -3.77 6.45
CA LEU A 46 16.40 -3.90 5.19
C LEU A 46 14.91 -3.56 5.37
N GLY A 47 14.29 -4.06 6.43
CA GLY A 47 12.91 -3.75 6.79
C GLY A 47 12.71 -2.26 7.07
N ALA A 48 13.60 -1.64 7.85
CA ALA A 48 13.54 -0.20 8.13
C ALA A 48 13.68 0.64 6.86
N VAL A 49 14.64 0.31 5.98
CA VAL A 49 14.81 0.98 4.68
C VAL A 49 13.55 0.84 3.84
N PHE A 50 12.96 -0.36 3.77
CA PHE A 50 11.73 -0.59 3.02
C PHE A 50 10.56 0.23 3.56
N VAL A 51 10.38 0.29 4.88
CA VAL A 51 9.33 1.11 5.52
C VAL A 51 9.53 2.59 5.22
N VAL A 52 10.77 3.10 5.28
CA VAL A 52 11.06 4.52 4.97
C VAL A 52 10.74 4.83 3.51
N ILE A 53 11.16 3.99 2.57
CA ILE A 53 10.85 4.17 1.15
C ILE A 53 9.34 4.13 0.91
N GLY A 54 8.65 3.15 1.49
CA GLY A 54 7.19 3.03 1.40
C GLY A 54 6.49 4.26 1.95
N LEU A 55 6.89 4.73 3.14
CA LEU A 55 6.34 5.94 3.75
C LEU A 55 6.54 7.18 2.87
N LEU A 56 7.73 7.34 2.28
CA LEU A 56 8.02 8.47 1.38
C LEU A 56 7.18 8.40 0.10
N ALA A 57 7.02 7.21 -0.48
CA ALA A 57 6.18 6.99 -1.65
C ALA A 57 4.70 7.27 -1.34
N ASP A 58 4.18 6.72 -0.24
CA ASP A 58 2.80 6.94 0.20
C ASP A 58 2.55 8.41 0.54
N ALA A 59 3.48 9.09 1.21
CA ALA A 59 3.39 10.51 1.50
C ALA A 59 3.40 11.35 0.21
N ALA A 60 4.26 11.03 -0.76
CA ALA A 60 4.28 11.70 -2.04
C ALA A 60 2.95 11.53 -2.78
N ILE A 61 2.41 10.30 -2.82
CA ILE A 61 1.10 10.01 -3.41
C ILE A 61 -0.01 10.77 -2.67
N ALA A 62 0.02 10.81 -1.33
CA ALA A 62 -0.98 11.51 -0.53
C ALA A 62 -0.95 13.03 -0.78
N VAL A 63 0.24 13.65 -0.84
CA VAL A 63 0.39 15.09 -1.07
C VAL A 63 0.02 15.48 -2.51
N LEU A 64 0.42 14.68 -3.50
CA LEU A 64 0.09 14.92 -4.90
C LEU A 64 -1.39 14.63 -5.18
N GLY A 65 -1.89 13.52 -4.63
CA GLY A 65 -3.28 13.09 -4.71
C GLY A 65 -4.23 14.03 -3.98
N GLY A 66 -3.81 14.66 -2.88
CA GLY A 66 -4.61 15.66 -2.16
C GLY A 66 -4.98 16.86 -3.05
N ARG A 67 -4.04 17.38 -3.84
CA ARG A 67 -4.30 18.48 -4.79
C ARG A 67 -5.23 18.06 -5.92
N VAL A 68 -5.04 16.84 -6.46
CA VAL A 68 -5.92 16.28 -7.48
C VAL A 68 -7.32 16.03 -6.92
N GLY A 69 -7.41 15.52 -5.70
CA GLY A 69 -8.66 15.25 -4.98
C GLY A 69 -9.45 16.53 -4.71
N GLU A 70 -8.80 17.57 -4.19
CA GLU A 70 -9.44 18.89 -4.00
C GLU A 70 -9.94 19.49 -5.32
N TRP A 71 -9.18 19.35 -6.41
CA TRP A 71 -9.60 19.81 -7.73
C TRP A 71 -10.79 18.99 -8.26
N LEU A 72 -10.80 17.68 -8.03
CA LEU A 72 -11.87 16.77 -8.44
C LEU A 72 -13.17 17.05 -7.69
N MET A 73 -13.09 17.25 -6.37
CA MET A 73 -14.25 17.56 -5.52
C MET A 73 -14.89 18.91 -5.85
N LYS A 74 -14.12 19.87 -6.37
CA LYS A 74 -14.66 21.14 -6.88
C LYS A 74 -15.46 20.98 -8.19
N ARG A 75 -15.34 19.85 -8.90
CA ARG A 75 -16.00 19.61 -10.19
C ARG A 75 -16.84 18.33 -10.18
N ARG A 76 -18.13 18.48 -9.89
CA ARG A 76 -19.12 17.38 -9.84
C ARG A 76 -19.14 16.47 -11.08
N ARG A 77 -18.83 17.00 -12.27
CA ARG A 77 -18.68 16.20 -13.50
C ARG A 77 -17.45 15.27 -13.46
N ALA A 78 -16.32 15.74 -12.93
CA ALA A 78 -15.09 14.95 -12.87
C ALA A 78 -15.23 13.78 -11.89
N GLU A 79 -15.82 14.02 -10.72
CA GLU A 79 -16.19 12.98 -9.75
C GLU A 79 -17.12 11.93 -10.37
N THR A 80 -18.17 12.37 -11.07
CA THR A 80 -19.13 11.45 -11.71
C THR A 80 -18.48 10.58 -12.78
N ILE A 81 -17.58 11.15 -13.59
CA ILE A 81 -16.84 10.40 -14.61
C ILE A 81 -15.91 9.38 -13.95
N LEU A 82 -15.17 9.77 -12.91
CA LEU A 82 -14.25 8.88 -12.21
C LEU A 82 -14.99 7.69 -11.60
N ASN A 83 -16.13 7.93 -10.94
CA ASN A 83 -16.97 6.87 -10.37
C ASN A 83 -17.53 5.94 -11.44
N ARG A 84 -17.95 6.46 -12.61
CA ARG A 84 -18.41 5.62 -13.73
C ARG A 84 -17.29 4.76 -14.31
N ILE A 85 -16.08 5.31 -14.46
CA ILE A 85 -14.91 4.56 -14.93
C ILE A 85 -14.58 3.44 -13.94
N ALA A 86 -14.48 3.76 -12.64
CA ALA A 86 -14.21 2.77 -11.60
C ALA A 86 -15.28 1.66 -11.61
N GLY A 87 -16.56 2.02 -11.68
CA GLY A 87 -17.66 1.07 -11.79
C GLY A 87 -17.57 0.18 -13.03
N ALA A 88 -17.26 0.76 -14.20
CA ALA A 88 -17.08 0.01 -15.44
C ALA A 88 -15.90 -0.99 -15.35
N VAL A 89 -14.78 -0.59 -14.72
CA VAL A 89 -13.64 -1.48 -14.49
C VAL A 89 -14.02 -2.63 -13.55
N PHE A 90 -14.74 -2.36 -12.47
CA PHE A 90 -15.20 -3.42 -11.56
C PHE A 90 -16.18 -4.39 -12.22
N VAL A 91 -17.12 -3.88 -13.02
CA VAL A 91 -18.03 -4.73 -13.81
C VAL A 91 -17.24 -5.58 -14.81
N GLY A 92 -16.28 -4.97 -15.52
CA GLY A 92 -15.41 -5.70 -16.44
C GLY A 92 -14.58 -6.79 -15.76
N LEU A 93 -14.01 -6.51 -14.58
CA LEU A 93 -13.30 -7.49 -13.76
C LEU A 93 -14.22 -8.60 -13.28
N ALA A 94 -15.43 -8.28 -12.82
CA ALA A 94 -16.42 -9.25 -12.39
C ALA A 94 -16.83 -10.18 -13.55
N ILE A 95 -17.07 -9.63 -14.74
CA ILE A 95 -17.35 -10.42 -15.94
C ILE A 95 -16.17 -11.33 -16.26
N ARG A 96 -14.92 -10.83 -16.22
CA ARG A 96 -13.73 -11.66 -16.44
C ARG A 96 -13.56 -12.76 -15.39
N LEU A 97 -13.96 -12.51 -14.15
CA LEU A 97 -13.92 -13.50 -13.06
C LEU A 97 -14.99 -14.60 -13.23
N LEU A 98 -16.13 -14.25 -13.81
CA LEU A 98 -17.20 -15.21 -14.15
C LEU A 98 -16.94 -15.92 -15.47
N ALA A 99 -16.21 -15.31 -16.40
CA ALA A 99 -15.81 -15.93 -17.65
C ALA A 99 -14.77 -17.02 -17.33
N PRO A 100 -15.06 -18.30 -17.64
CA PRO A 100 -14.19 -19.43 -17.34
C PRO A 100 -12.86 -19.38 -18.11
#